data_AF-A0A765T6E9-F1
#
_entry.id   AF-A0A765T6E9-F1
#
_cell.length_a   1.000
_cell.length_b   1.000
_cell.length_c   1.000
_cell.angle_alpha   90.00
_cell.angle_beta   90.00
_cell.angle_gamma   90.00
#
_symmetry.space_group_name_H-M   'P 1'
#
loop_
_entity.id
_entity.type
_entity.pdbx_description
1 polymer ?
#
loop_
_entity_poly.entity_id
_entity_poly.type
_entity_poly.pdbx_seq_one_letter_code
_entity_poly.pdbx_strand_id
1 'polypeptide(L)'
;MNEFSILCRVLGSLYYRQPQDPLLVPLFTLIREGKLAANWPLEQDELLARLQKSCDMTQISADYNALFIGDECAVPPYRSAWVEGATEAEVRTFLSERGMPLADTPADHIGTLLLAASWLEDQSTEDESEALETLFSEYLLPWCGSFLGKVEAHATSPFWRTMAPLTRDAISAMWDELEEESVE
;
A
#
# COMPACT_ATOMS: atom_id res chain seq x y z
N MET A 1 3.26 -14.23 11.06
CA MET A 1 2.82 -13.21 10.10
C MET A 1 1.60 -13.80 9.41
N ASN A 2 0.45 -13.21 9.66
CA ASN A 2 -0.82 -13.59 9.04
C ASN A 2 -0.92 -13.01 7.63
N GLU A 3 -1.99 -13.39 6.93
CA GLU A 3 -2.27 -13.03 5.54
C GLU A 3 -2.43 -11.51 5.36
N PHE A 4 -3.17 -10.86 6.26
CA PHE A 4 -3.35 -9.41 6.32
C PHE A 4 -2.00 -8.65 6.35
N SER A 5 -1.12 -9.03 7.27
CA SER A 5 0.22 -8.44 7.39
C SER A 5 1.09 -8.63 6.13
N ILE A 6 0.97 -9.77 5.44
CA ILE A 6 1.74 -10.04 4.22
C ILE A 6 1.29 -9.10 3.10
N LEU A 7 -0.01 -8.95 2.88
CA LEU A 7 -0.56 -8.02 1.89
C LEU A 7 -0.07 -6.60 2.14
N CYS A 8 -0.26 -6.12 3.37
CA CYS A 8 0.14 -4.79 3.81
C CYS A 8 1.64 -4.52 3.63
N ARG A 9 2.50 -5.47 4.02
CA ARG A 9 3.96 -5.34 3.85
C ARG A 9 4.40 -5.30 2.41
N VAL A 10 3.87 -6.19 1.56
CA VAL A 10 4.26 -6.27 0.15
C VAL A 10 3.83 -5.00 -0.58
N LEU A 11 2.55 -4.61 -0.45
CA LEU A 11 2.01 -3.44 -1.11
C LEU A 11 2.66 -2.16 -0.56
N GLY A 12 2.71 -2.02 0.76
CA GLY A 12 3.31 -0.86 1.42
C GLY A 12 4.77 -0.66 1.03
N SER A 13 5.56 -1.74 0.95
CA SER A 13 6.96 -1.67 0.52
C SER A 13 7.12 -1.22 -0.93
N LEU A 14 6.27 -1.72 -1.85
CA LEU A 14 6.35 -1.36 -3.26
C LEU A 14 5.99 0.11 -3.50
N TYR A 15 4.99 0.66 -2.81
CA TYR A 15 4.66 2.09 -2.92
C TYR A 15 5.65 3.00 -2.20
N TYR A 16 6.12 2.60 -1.01
CA TYR A 16 6.94 3.45 -0.14
C TYR A 16 8.38 3.60 -0.63
N ARG A 17 8.97 2.53 -1.18
CA ARG A 17 10.39 2.51 -1.54
C ARG A 17 10.58 2.76 -3.03
N GLN A 18 11.65 3.48 -3.36
CA GLN A 18 12.14 3.57 -4.73
C GLN A 18 12.40 2.16 -5.28
N PRO A 19 12.01 1.83 -6.53
CA PRO A 19 12.16 0.47 -7.06
C PRO A 19 13.61 -0.05 -7.11
N GLN A 20 14.61 0.83 -7.02
CA GLN A 20 16.03 0.47 -6.98
C GLN A 20 16.58 0.30 -5.56
N ASP A 21 15.76 0.49 -4.52
CA ASP A 21 16.15 0.22 -3.13
C ASP A 21 16.59 -1.26 -3.01
N PRO A 22 17.81 -1.53 -2.53
CA PRO A 22 18.31 -2.90 -2.35
C PRO A 22 17.37 -3.79 -1.51
N LEU A 23 16.58 -3.21 -0.63
CA LEU A 23 15.61 -3.94 0.20
C LEU A 23 14.43 -4.51 -0.62
N LEU A 24 14.15 -3.98 -1.81
CA LEU A 24 13.12 -4.51 -2.71
C LEU A 24 13.64 -5.60 -3.65
N VAL A 25 14.95 -5.84 -3.74
CA VAL A 25 15.53 -6.85 -4.64
C VAL A 25 14.93 -8.26 -4.43
N PRO A 26 14.77 -8.76 -3.18
CA PRO A 26 14.13 -10.05 -2.96
C PRO A 26 12.68 -10.09 -3.45
N LEU A 27 11.92 -9.00 -3.24
CA LEU A 27 10.52 -8.92 -3.63
C LEU A 27 10.35 -8.89 -5.16
N PHE A 28 11.12 -8.07 -5.87
CA PHE A 28 11.10 -8.06 -7.34
C PHE A 28 11.57 -9.40 -7.93
N THR A 29 12.49 -10.10 -7.26
CA THR A 29 12.90 -11.45 -7.66
C THR A 29 11.72 -12.42 -7.51
N LEU A 30 11.03 -12.37 -6.37
CA LEU A 30 9.85 -13.20 -6.10
C LEU A 30 8.74 -12.98 -7.14
N ILE A 31 8.46 -11.73 -7.51
CA ILE A 31 7.47 -11.39 -8.54
C ILE A 31 7.90 -11.95 -9.90
N ARG A 32 9.15 -11.74 -10.32
CA ARG A 32 9.67 -12.21 -11.61
C ARG A 32 9.66 -13.73 -11.75
N GLU A 33 9.96 -14.43 -10.66
CA GLU A 33 9.93 -15.89 -10.60
C GLU A 33 8.49 -16.44 -10.49
N GLY A 34 7.47 -15.59 -10.39
CA GLY A 34 6.07 -16.00 -10.22
C GLY A 34 5.77 -16.61 -8.84
N LYS A 35 6.70 -16.47 -7.89
CA LYS A 35 6.60 -17.06 -6.55
C LYS A 35 5.77 -16.21 -5.59
N LEU A 36 5.44 -14.97 -5.96
CA LEU A 36 4.55 -14.13 -5.15
C LEU A 36 3.18 -14.78 -4.98
N ALA A 37 2.63 -15.38 -6.06
CA ALA A 37 1.31 -16.00 -6.04
C ALA A 37 1.16 -17.14 -5.02
N ALA A 38 2.23 -17.89 -4.77
CA ALA A 38 2.21 -18.97 -3.77
C ALA A 38 2.08 -18.46 -2.32
N ASN A 39 2.31 -17.17 -2.07
CA ASN A 39 2.25 -16.53 -0.76
C ASN A 39 1.22 -15.39 -0.73
N TRP A 40 0.41 -15.26 -1.79
CA TRP A 40 -0.60 -14.23 -1.90
C TRP A 40 -1.94 -14.79 -1.42
N PRO A 41 -2.58 -14.21 -0.41
CA PRO A 41 -3.76 -14.81 0.21
C PRO A 41 -5.07 -14.62 -0.59
N LEU A 42 -5.06 -13.77 -1.62
CA LEU A 42 -6.25 -13.44 -2.40
C LEU A 42 -6.27 -14.14 -3.76
N GLU A 43 -7.46 -14.47 -4.26
CA GLU A 43 -7.66 -15.01 -5.61
C GLU A 43 -7.47 -13.92 -6.68
N GLN A 44 -6.21 -13.62 -7.01
CA GLN A 44 -5.82 -12.57 -7.97
C GLN A 44 -4.81 -13.08 -9.02
N ASP A 45 -4.88 -14.36 -9.39
CA ASP A 45 -3.91 -15.04 -10.27
C ASP A 45 -3.65 -14.29 -11.58
N GLU A 46 -4.69 -13.74 -12.20
CA GLU A 46 -4.54 -12.98 -13.45
C GLU A 46 -3.68 -11.72 -13.29
N LEU A 47 -3.88 -10.98 -12.20
CA LEU A 47 -3.13 -9.76 -11.91
C LEU A 47 -1.68 -10.10 -11.54
N LEU A 48 -1.48 -11.13 -10.73
CA LEU A 48 -0.16 -11.62 -10.34
C LEU A 48 0.64 -12.14 -11.55
N ALA A 49 0.00 -12.88 -12.46
CA ALA A 49 0.60 -13.33 -13.70
C ALA A 49 0.96 -12.17 -14.65
N ARG A 50 0.14 -11.11 -14.70
CA ARG A 50 0.45 -9.88 -15.43
C ARG A 50 1.63 -9.14 -14.82
N LEU A 51 1.69 -9.02 -13.49
CA LEU A 51 2.82 -8.39 -12.78
C LEU A 51 4.13 -9.14 -13.04
N GLN A 52 4.12 -10.47 -12.92
CA GLN A 52 5.27 -11.32 -13.24
C GLN A 52 5.85 -11.00 -14.63
N LYS A 53 4.99 -10.90 -15.64
CA LYS A 53 5.38 -10.62 -17.03
C LYS A 53 5.80 -9.16 -17.28
N SER A 54 5.55 -8.27 -16.32
CA SER A 54 5.74 -6.82 -16.45
C SER A 54 6.92 -6.29 -15.64
N CYS A 55 7.78 -7.16 -15.09
CA CYS A 55 8.94 -6.79 -14.27
C CYS A 55 10.16 -6.29 -15.08
N ASP A 56 9.99 -5.27 -15.91
CA ASP A 56 11.09 -4.48 -16.48
C ASP A 56 11.48 -3.36 -15.51
N MET A 57 12.60 -3.53 -14.81
CA MET A 57 13.04 -2.57 -13.79
C MET A 57 13.30 -1.18 -14.35
N THR A 58 13.70 -1.04 -15.63
CA THR A 58 13.94 0.29 -16.21
C THR A 58 12.63 1.04 -16.37
N GLN A 59 11.60 0.36 -16.89
CA GLN A 59 10.26 0.94 -17.06
C GLN A 59 9.58 1.21 -15.72
N ILE A 60 9.66 0.26 -14.78
CA ILE A 60 9.10 0.41 -13.42
C ILE A 60 9.69 1.64 -12.72
N SER A 61 11.00 1.83 -12.83
CA SER A 61 11.72 2.93 -12.19
C SER A 61 11.36 4.28 -12.80
N ALA A 62 11.31 4.37 -14.13
CA ALA A 62 10.94 5.61 -14.82
C ALA A 62 9.48 5.99 -14.50
N ASP A 63 8.58 5.02 -14.53
CA ASP A 63 7.15 5.23 -14.28
C ASP A 63 6.88 5.57 -12.80
N TYR A 64 7.57 4.93 -11.85
CA TYR A 64 7.48 5.28 -10.42
C TYR A 64 7.84 6.75 -10.18
N ASN A 65 8.93 7.22 -10.81
CA ASN A 65 9.34 8.63 -10.68
C ASN A 65 8.30 9.58 -11.27
N ALA A 66 7.76 9.27 -12.45
CA ALA A 66 6.71 10.10 -13.07
C ALA A 66 5.40 10.11 -12.26
N LEU A 67 5.05 8.98 -11.65
CA LEU A 67 3.81 8.83 -10.89
C LEU A 67 3.88 9.51 -9.52
N PHE A 68 4.97 9.34 -8.78
CA PHE A 68 4.96 9.58 -7.32
C PHE A 68 6.03 10.55 -6.82
N ILE A 69 7.01 10.95 -7.65
CA ILE A 69 8.19 11.68 -7.18
C ILE A 69 8.20 13.12 -7.68
N GLY A 70 8.46 14.04 -6.74
CA GLY A 70 8.54 15.47 -6.99
C GLY A 70 7.19 16.18 -6.95
N ASP A 71 7.24 17.51 -6.89
CA ASP A 71 6.05 18.36 -6.74
C ASP A 71 5.10 18.29 -7.95
N GLU A 72 5.62 17.91 -9.12
CA GLU A 72 4.86 17.74 -10.36
C GLU A 72 4.49 16.28 -10.65
N CYS A 73 4.59 15.39 -9.66
CA CYS A 73 4.21 13.99 -9.84
C CYS A 73 2.74 13.87 -10.29
N ALA A 74 2.46 12.90 -11.17
CA ALA A 74 1.13 12.75 -11.74
C ALA A 74 0.08 12.36 -10.68
N VAL A 75 0.51 11.63 -9.64
CA VAL A 75 -0.35 11.05 -8.62
C VAL A 75 0.31 11.20 -7.24
N PRO A 76 0.07 12.32 -6.53
CA PRO A 76 0.65 12.56 -5.21
C PRO A 76 0.29 11.41 -4.24
N PRO A 77 1.28 10.75 -3.60
CA PRO A 77 1.02 9.56 -2.81
C PRO A 77 0.66 9.85 -1.33
N TYR A 78 0.14 11.05 -1.01
CA TYR A 78 -0.13 11.52 0.35
C TYR A 78 -1.61 11.86 0.56
N ARG A 79 -2.24 11.39 1.63
CA ARG A 79 -3.67 11.64 1.95
C ARG A 79 -4.05 13.12 1.87
N SER A 80 -3.19 13.99 2.41
CA SER A 80 -3.39 15.44 2.44
C SER A 80 -3.52 16.09 1.05
N ALA A 81 -3.09 15.42 -0.02
CA ALA A 81 -3.28 15.89 -1.39
C ALA A 81 -4.69 15.58 -1.96
N TRP A 82 -5.48 14.73 -1.30
CA TRP A 82 -6.75 14.21 -1.82
C TRP A 82 -7.95 14.52 -0.95
N VAL A 83 -7.76 14.62 0.36
CA VAL A 83 -8.84 14.89 1.32
C VAL A 83 -8.74 16.36 1.75
N GLU A 84 -9.78 17.14 1.47
CA GLU A 84 -9.81 18.56 1.84
C GLU A 84 -9.74 18.73 3.36
N GLY A 85 -8.82 19.57 3.83
CA GLY A 85 -8.60 19.84 5.25
C GLY A 85 -7.79 18.78 6.01
N ALA A 86 -7.50 17.63 5.38
CA ALA A 86 -6.65 16.61 5.98
C ALA A 86 -5.22 17.11 6.17
N THR A 87 -4.60 16.70 7.28
CA THR A 87 -3.19 17.01 7.55
C THR A 87 -2.39 15.76 7.85
N GLU A 88 -1.11 15.80 7.49
CA GLU A 88 -0.17 14.71 7.82
C GLU A 88 -0.04 14.50 9.33
N ALA A 89 -0.18 15.58 10.11
CA ALA A 89 -0.04 15.57 11.56
C ALA A 89 -1.10 14.70 12.26
N GLU A 90 -2.32 14.62 11.71
CA GLU A 90 -3.40 13.74 12.22
C GLU A 90 -2.94 12.28 12.21
N VAL A 91 -2.42 11.83 11.06
CA VAL A 91 -1.90 10.46 10.88
C VAL A 91 -0.70 10.22 11.78
N ARG A 92 0.24 11.17 11.83
CA ARG A 92 1.45 11.04 12.67
C ARG A 92 1.11 10.90 14.15
N THR A 93 0.21 11.73 14.67
CA THR A 93 -0.24 11.65 16.06
C THR A 93 -0.89 10.29 16.34
N PHE A 94 -1.85 9.89 15.49
CA PHE A 94 -2.56 8.60 15.62
C PHE A 94 -1.60 7.40 15.71
N LEU A 95 -0.61 7.32 14.82
CA LEU A 95 0.38 6.25 14.79
C LEU A 95 1.39 6.33 15.95
N SER A 96 1.76 7.55 16.37
CA SER A 96 2.68 7.75 17.49
C SER A 96 2.05 7.36 18.83
N GLU A 97 0.76 7.64 19.03
CA GLU A 97 0.01 7.25 20.23
C GLU A 97 -0.08 5.72 20.38
N ARG A 98 -0.09 5.01 19.24
CA ARG A 98 -0.04 3.54 19.19
C ARG A 98 1.37 2.97 19.36
N GLY A 99 2.40 3.83 19.42
CA GLY A 99 3.79 3.41 19.64
C GLY A 99 4.55 3.03 18.36
N MET A 100 4.01 3.30 17.18
CA MET A 100 4.69 3.01 15.92
C MET A 100 5.91 3.92 15.76
N PRO A 101 7.11 3.37 15.48
CA PRO A 101 8.29 4.19 15.19
C PRO A 101 8.16 4.81 13.79
N LEU A 102 8.00 6.12 13.74
CA LEU A 102 7.87 6.87 12.48
C LEU A 102 9.20 7.51 12.08
N ALA A 103 9.43 7.59 10.77
CA ALA A 103 10.52 8.36 10.20
C ALA A 103 10.16 9.85 10.09
N ASP A 104 11.14 10.68 9.72
CA ASP A 104 10.94 12.11 9.41
C ASP A 104 10.23 12.35 8.06
N THR A 105 9.93 11.28 7.31
CA THR A 105 9.10 11.34 6.10
C THR A 105 7.62 11.49 6.46
N PRO A 106 6.78 12.09 5.59
CA PRO A 106 5.34 12.25 5.85
C PRO A 106 4.66 10.91 6.18
N ALA A 107 3.89 10.90 7.27
CA ALA A 107 3.22 9.70 7.79
C ALA A 107 1.97 9.33 6.96
N ASP A 108 1.38 10.28 6.25
CA ASP A 108 0.15 10.13 5.47
C ASP A 108 0.36 9.59 4.04
N HIS A 109 1.57 9.09 3.75
CA HIS A 109 1.90 8.43 2.50
C HIS A 109 1.19 7.06 2.38
N ILE A 110 0.65 6.72 1.22
CA ILE A 110 -0.10 5.46 0.98
C ILE A 110 0.69 4.21 1.42
N GLY A 111 1.97 4.15 1.05
CA GLY A 111 2.86 3.07 1.45
C GLY A 111 3.13 3.04 2.96
N THR A 112 3.16 4.19 3.63
CA THR A 112 3.33 4.26 5.09
C THR A 112 2.07 3.76 5.79
N LEU A 113 0.88 4.14 5.32
CA LEU A 113 -0.40 3.65 5.88
C LEU A 113 -0.53 2.13 5.76
N LEU A 114 -0.16 1.55 4.61
CA LEU A 114 -0.15 0.09 4.44
C LEU A 114 0.88 -0.60 5.34
N LEU A 115 2.07 -0.02 5.52
CA LEU A 115 3.06 -0.55 6.45
C LEU A 115 2.61 -0.40 7.91
N ALA A 116 1.88 0.67 8.24
CA ALA A 116 1.28 0.88 9.55
C ALA A 116 0.20 -0.16 9.85
N ALA A 117 -0.64 -0.52 8.88
CA ALA A 117 -1.62 -1.59 9.01
C ALA A 117 -0.95 -2.91 9.40
N SER A 118 0.11 -3.32 8.69
CA SER A 118 0.86 -4.52 9.10
C SER A 118 1.53 -4.37 10.48
N TRP A 119 1.96 -3.17 10.86
CA TRP A 119 2.62 -2.96 12.14
C TRP A 119 1.63 -3.11 13.30
N LEU A 120 0.43 -2.54 13.16
CA LEU A 120 -0.66 -2.64 14.12
C LEU A 120 -1.08 -4.10 14.31
N GLU A 121 -1.29 -4.81 13.20
CA GLU A 121 -1.63 -6.23 13.17
C GLU A 121 -0.62 -7.13 13.94
N ASP A 122 0.67 -6.78 13.91
CA ASP A 122 1.68 -7.56 14.62
C ASP A 122 1.84 -7.18 16.11
N GLN A 123 1.25 -6.08 16.57
CA GLN A 123 1.36 -5.70 17.98
C GLN A 123 0.48 -6.56 18.89
N SER A 124 -0.64 -7.11 18.40
CA SER A 124 -1.53 -7.99 19.17
C SER A 124 -1.98 -7.35 20.50
N THR A 125 -2.34 -6.06 20.46
CA THR A 125 -2.89 -5.32 21.61
C THR A 125 -4.41 -5.47 21.69
N GLU A 126 -5.01 -5.20 22.86
CA GLU A 126 -6.46 -5.34 23.07
C GLU A 126 -7.30 -4.41 22.16
N ASP A 127 -6.71 -3.32 21.68
CA ASP A 127 -7.33 -2.30 20.83
C ASP A 127 -6.89 -2.38 19.35
N GLU A 128 -6.26 -3.48 18.93
CA GLU A 128 -5.73 -3.66 17.57
C GLU A 128 -6.81 -3.52 16.49
N SER A 129 -7.95 -4.21 16.63
CA SER A 129 -9.04 -4.16 15.63
C SER A 129 -9.59 -2.74 15.48
N GLU A 130 -9.85 -2.03 16.60
CA GLU A 130 -10.29 -0.62 16.58
C GLU A 130 -9.24 0.29 15.92
N ALA A 131 -7.95 0.04 16.17
CA ALA A 131 -6.86 0.77 15.54
C ALA A 131 -6.81 0.53 14.02
N LEU A 132 -6.97 -0.70 13.55
CA LEU A 132 -7.00 -1.04 12.13
C LEU A 132 -8.23 -0.46 11.45
N GLU A 133 -9.40 -0.57 12.08
CA GLU A 133 -10.64 0.02 11.60
C GLU A 133 -10.52 1.54 11.42
N THR A 134 -9.96 2.23 12.42
CA THR A 134 -9.70 3.67 12.35
C THR A 134 -8.70 4.00 11.25
N LEU A 135 -7.61 3.22 11.13
CA LEU A 135 -6.61 3.40 10.08
C LEU A 135 -7.23 3.30 8.69
N PHE A 136 -8.08 2.31 8.46
CA PHE A 136 -8.72 2.10 7.17
C PHE A 136 -9.79 3.15 6.89
N SER A 137 -10.77 3.30 7.79
CA SER A 137 -11.93 4.15 7.58
C SER A 137 -11.60 5.65 7.53
N GLU A 138 -10.69 6.14 8.37
CA GLU A 138 -10.38 7.58 8.46
C GLU A 138 -9.18 8.01 7.60
N TYR A 139 -8.16 7.15 7.50
CA TYR A 139 -6.88 7.52 6.92
C TYR A 139 -6.58 6.90 5.56
N LEU A 140 -7.24 5.81 5.15
CA LEU A 140 -6.95 5.11 3.89
C LEU A 140 -8.10 5.16 2.87
N LEU A 141 -9.27 4.61 3.22
CA LEU A 141 -10.43 4.44 2.34
C LEU A 141 -10.98 5.74 1.73
N PRO A 142 -10.97 6.90 2.42
CA PRO A 142 -11.54 8.13 1.86
C PRO A 142 -10.91 8.60 0.56
N TRP A 143 -9.70 8.13 0.24
CA TRP A 143 -8.95 8.60 -0.93
C TRP A 143 -8.26 7.51 -1.74
N CYS A 144 -8.02 6.32 -1.18
CA CYS A 144 -7.25 5.27 -1.87
C CYS A 144 -7.87 4.88 -3.22
N GLY A 145 -9.20 4.83 -3.36
CA GLY A 145 -9.87 4.52 -4.62
C GLY A 145 -9.57 5.55 -5.72
N SER A 146 -9.63 6.85 -5.38
CA SER A 146 -9.30 7.94 -6.31
C SER A 146 -7.81 7.95 -6.67
N PHE A 147 -6.94 7.73 -5.67
CA PHE A 147 -5.50 7.59 -5.87
C PHE A 147 -5.19 6.45 -6.85
N LEU A 148 -5.69 5.23 -6.59
CA LEU A 148 -5.44 4.05 -7.42
C LEU A 148 -6.03 4.20 -8.83
N GLY A 149 -7.21 4.84 -8.96
CA GLY A 149 -7.78 5.17 -10.27
C GLY A 149 -6.87 6.08 -11.11
N LYS A 150 -6.21 7.07 -10.48
CA LYS A 150 -5.23 7.90 -11.19
C LYS A 150 -3.92 7.14 -11.46
N VAL A 151 -3.44 6.30 -10.55
CA VAL A 151 -2.27 5.44 -10.83
C VAL A 151 -2.53 4.62 -12.10
N GLU A 152 -3.69 3.97 -12.20
CA GLU A 152 -4.07 3.17 -13.36
C GLU A 152 -4.13 4.00 -14.66
N ALA A 153 -4.71 5.21 -14.59
CA ALA A 153 -4.88 6.09 -15.74
C ALA A 153 -3.57 6.72 -16.23
N HIS A 154 -2.64 7.04 -15.32
CA HIS A 154 -1.41 7.75 -15.64
C HIS A 154 -0.19 6.83 -15.79
N ALA A 155 -0.25 5.58 -15.29
CA ALA A 155 0.85 4.63 -15.42
C ALA A 155 1.16 4.37 -16.90
N THR A 156 2.43 4.49 -17.24
CA THR A 156 2.94 4.19 -18.58
C THR A 156 3.47 2.76 -18.65
N SER A 157 3.94 2.19 -17.54
CA SER A 157 4.35 0.80 -17.44
C SER A 157 3.15 -0.13 -17.18
N PRO A 158 3.15 -1.36 -17.73
CA PRO A 158 2.14 -2.35 -17.39
C PRO A 158 2.18 -2.76 -15.91
N PHE A 159 3.34 -2.64 -15.26
CA PHE A 159 3.51 -3.00 -13.85
C PHE A 159 2.65 -2.12 -12.95
N TRP A 160 2.82 -0.79 -12.96
CA TRP A 160 2.05 0.11 -12.10
C TRP A 160 0.58 0.15 -12.47
N ARG A 161 0.24 -0.01 -13.77
CA ARG A 161 -1.15 -0.16 -14.21
C ARG A 161 -1.82 -1.41 -13.62
N THR A 162 -1.06 -2.49 -13.44
CA THR A 162 -1.57 -3.73 -12.81
C THR A 162 -1.55 -3.67 -11.29
N MET A 163 -0.57 -2.96 -10.70
CA MET A 163 -0.50 -2.76 -9.25
C MET A 163 -1.74 -2.05 -8.71
N ALA A 164 -2.31 -1.09 -9.45
CA ALA A 164 -3.46 -0.32 -9.01
C ALA A 164 -4.69 -1.20 -8.67
N PRO A 165 -5.24 -2.03 -9.58
CA PRO A 165 -6.32 -2.94 -9.25
C PRO A 165 -5.91 -4.01 -8.23
N LEU A 166 -4.66 -4.54 -8.30
CA LEU A 166 -4.19 -5.51 -7.30
C LEU A 166 -4.31 -4.95 -5.87
N THR A 167 -3.86 -3.70 -5.69
CA THR A 167 -3.91 -2.99 -4.41
C THR A 167 -5.36 -2.69 -4.01
N ARG A 168 -6.22 -2.35 -4.97
CA ARG A 168 -7.62 -2.02 -4.72
C ARG A 168 -8.38 -3.22 -4.15
N ASP A 169 -8.27 -4.38 -4.79
CA ASP A 169 -9.00 -5.56 -4.31
C ASP A 169 -8.40 -6.03 -2.98
N ALA A 170 -7.10 -5.88 -2.76
CA ALA A 170 -6.47 -6.21 -1.47
C ALA A 170 -6.96 -5.31 -0.33
N ILE A 171 -7.06 -4.01 -0.54
CA ILE A 171 -7.62 -3.09 0.47
C ILE A 171 -9.10 -3.41 0.72
N SER A 172 -9.87 -3.75 -0.31
CA SER A 172 -11.28 -4.14 -0.16
C SER A 172 -11.41 -5.40 0.69
N ALA A 173 -10.67 -6.45 0.35
CA ALA A 173 -10.72 -7.71 1.10
C ALA A 173 -10.30 -7.56 2.56
N MET A 174 -9.24 -6.78 2.82
CA MET A 174 -8.79 -6.46 4.17
C MET A 174 -9.83 -5.65 4.95
N TRP A 175 -10.55 -4.75 4.30
CA TRP A 175 -11.63 -4.00 4.96
C TRP A 175 -12.85 -4.87 5.25
N ASP A 176 -13.25 -5.72 4.31
CA ASP A 176 -14.36 -6.67 4.50
C ASP A 176 -14.07 -7.62 5.68
N GLU A 177 -12.83 -8.10 5.81
CA GLU A 177 -12.36 -8.93 6.95
C GLU A 177 -12.49 -8.18 8.28
N LEU A 178 -12.02 -6.92 8.36
CA LEU A 178 -12.14 -6.09 9.57
C LEU A 178 -13.60 -5.84 9.96
N GLU A 179 -14.48 -5.58 8.99
CA GLU A 179 -15.90 -5.37 9.26
C GLU A 179 -16.57 -6.66 9.77
N GLU A 180 -16.19 -7.84 9.25
CA GLU A 180 -16.72 -9.12 9.73
C GLU A 180 -16.30 -9.42 11.18
N GLU A 181 -15.04 -9.17 11.54
CA GLU A 181 -14.53 -9.37 12.90
C GLU A 181 -15.19 -8.42 13.93
N SER A 182 -15.55 -7.20 13.52
CA SER A 182 -16.23 -6.23 14.39
C SER A 182 -17.65 -6.64 14.81
N VAL A 183 -18.27 -7.58 14.08
CA VAL A 183 -19.67 -8.02 14.26
C VAL A 183 -19.77 -9.26 15.18
N GLU A 184 -18.67 -9.97 15.45
CA GLU A 184 -18.60 -11.14 16.33
C GLU A 184 -18.43 -10.81 17.81
#